data_AF-A0A060M276-F1
#
_entry.id   AF-A0A060M276-F1
#
_cell.length_a   1.000
_cell.length_b   1.000
_cell.length_c   1.000
_cell.angle_alpha   90.00
_cell.angle_beta   90.00
_cell.angle_gamma   90.00
#
_symmetry.space_group_name_H-M   'P 1'
#
loop_
_entity.id
_entity.type
_entity.pdbx_description
1 polymer ?
#
loop_
_entity_poly.entity_id
_entity_poly.type
_entity_poly.pdbx_seq_one_letter_code
_entity_poly.pdbx_strand_id
1 'polypeptide(L)'
;MQQVDTVGHMTQELVNRKRILERFEKKSKRYAGATLCTSLFFGISISPLIQTGASSFSTLLITPVPLMLLVCLIVLIGQMLNCKKKTDKKESEFETLRQECIDRLDEIMPDHLSHREKEAYLNEMEQQFSINLYFRS
;
A
#
# COMPACT_ATOMS: atom_id res chain seq x y z
N MET A 1 -24.27 23.09 -14.43
CA MET A 1 -24.46 21.64 -14.13
C MET A 1 -23.20 20.84 -14.46
N GLN A 2 -22.63 20.94 -15.66
CA GLN A 2 -21.48 20.12 -16.11
C GLN A 2 -20.19 20.23 -15.26
N GLN A 3 -19.92 21.39 -14.63
CA GLN A 3 -18.72 21.60 -13.81
C GLN A 3 -18.82 20.90 -12.43
N VAL A 4 -20.02 20.84 -11.84
CA VAL A 4 -20.27 20.18 -10.54
C VAL A 4 -20.13 18.66 -10.65
N ASP A 5 -20.59 18.09 -11.77
CA ASP A 5 -20.44 16.65 -12.05
C ASP A 5 -18.97 16.26 -12.27
N THR A 6 -18.16 17.18 -12.81
CA THR A 6 -16.73 16.97 -13.05
C THR A 6 -15.95 16.94 -11.74
N VAL A 7 -16.25 17.87 -10.81
CA VAL A 7 -15.66 17.89 -9.46
C VAL A 7 -15.94 16.56 -8.76
N GLY A 8 -17.22 16.17 -8.66
CA GLY A 8 -17.62 14.94 -7.97
C GLY A 8 -16.97 13.68 -8.54
N HIS A 9 -16.82 13.60 -9.87
CA HIS A 9 -16.15 12.49 -10.52
C HIS A 9 -14.65 12.43 -10.20
N MET A 10 -13.94 13.57 -10.22
CA MET A 10 -12.51 13.62 -9.85
C MET A 10 -12.28 13.29 -8.38
N THR A 11 -13.14 13.80 -7.50
CA THR A 11 -13.13 13.48 -6.07
C THR A 11 -13.31 11.98 -5.84
N GLN A 12 -14.29 11.38 -6.50
CA GLN A 12 -14.58 9.95 -6.36
C GLN A 12 -13.41 9.09 -6.86
N GLU A 13 -12.74 9.51 -7.93
CA GLU A 13 -11.55 8.83 -8.46
C GLU A 13 -10.36 8.93 -7.49
N LEU A 14 -10.09 10.11 -6.91
CA LEU A 14 -9.08 10.31 -5.86
C LEU A 14 -9.34 9.39 -4.65
N VAL A 15 -10.57 9.37 -4.16
CA VAL A 15 -10.99 8.53 -3.03
C VAL A 15 -10.85 7.05 -3.36
N ASN A 16 -11.23 6.64 -4.57
CA ASN A 16 -11.10 5.25 -5.00
C ASN A 16 -9.63 4.83 -5.07
N ARG A 17 -8.76 5.65 -5.66
CA ARG A 17 -7.32 5.37 -5.72
C ARG A 17 -6.66 5.29 -4.35
N LYS A 18 -7.01 6.21 -3.44
CA LYS A 18 -6.56 6.14 -2.05
C LYS A 18 -7.00 4.85 -1.36
N ARG A 19 -8.27 4.47 -1.48
CA ARG A 19 -8.81 3.22 -0.92
C ARG A 19 -8.11 2.00 -1.49
N ILE A 20 -7.79 2.02 -2.79
CA ILE A 20 -7.03 0.95 -3.44
C ILE A 20 -5.64 0.86 -2.81
N LEU A 21 -4.93 1.97 -2.65
CA LEU A 21 -3.61 2.05 -2.04
C LEU A 21 -3.62 1.48 -0.61
N GLU A 22 -4.55 1.93 0.25
CA GLU A 22 -4.71 1.40 1.62
C GLU A 22 -4.97 -0.11 1.65
N ARG A 23 -5.75 -0.64 0.69
CA ARG A 23 -5.97 -2.10 0.58
C ARG A 23 -4.68 -2.81 0.22
N PHE A 24 -3.84 -2.25 -0.64
CA PHE A 24 -2.55 -2.82 -0.99
C PHE A 24 -1.57 -2.77 0.19
N GLU A 25 -1.53 -1.68 0.93
CA GLU A 25 -0.74 -1.57 2.16
C GLU A 25 -1.19 -2.58 3.22
N LYS A 26 -2.50 -2.72 3.46
CA LYS A 26 -3.05 -3.73 4.39
C LYS A 26 -2.67 -5.14 3.95
N LYS A 27 -2.73 -5.44 2.65
CA LYS A 27 -2.27 -6.74 2.11
C LYS A 27 -0.77 -6.93 2.34
N SER A 28 0.05 -5.90 2.09
CA SER A 28 1.49 -5.92 2.34
C SER A 28 1.80 -6.20 3.81
N LYS A 29 1.13 -5.52 4.76
CA LYS A 29 1.25 -5.77 6.20
C LYS A 29 0.86 -7.21 6.59
N ARG A 30 -0.17 -7.78 5.96
CA ARG A 30 -0.54 -9.20 6.16
C ARG A 30 0.54 -10.15 5.65
N TYR A 31 1.12 -9.90 4.47
CA TYR A 31 2.23 -10.71 3.95
C TYR A 31 3.49 -10.58 4.82
N ALA A 32 3.80 -9.39 5.33
CA ALA A 32 4.88 -9.18 6.28
C ALA A 32 4.66 -10.00 7.57
N GLY A 33 3.45 -9.95 8.13
CA GLY A 33 3.07 -10.77 9.29
C GLY A 33 3.18 -12.28 9.02
N ALA A 34 2.67 -12.75 7.87
CA ALA A 34 2.79 -14.15 7.46
C ALA A 34 4.24 -14.61 7.29
N THR A 35 5.10 -13.74 6.75
CA THR A 35 6.54 -14.01 6.60
C THR A 35 7.21 -14.11 7.98
N LEU A 36 6.85 -13.23 8.91
CA LEU A 36 7.37 -13.23 10.28
C LEU A 36 6.96 -14.51 11.02
N CYS A 37 5.69 -14.90 10.96
CA CYS A 37 5.23 -16.19 11.50
C CYS A 37 5.97 -17.38 10.87
N THR A 38 6.11 -17.41 9.54
CA THR A 38 6.80 -18.50 8.84
C THR A 38 8.28 -18.58 9.25
N SER A 39 8.94 -17.44 9.45
CA SER A 39 10.33 -17.39 9.93
C SER A 39 10.49 -17.93 11.36
N LEU A 40 9.51 -17.69 12.25
CA LEU A 40 9.50 -18.26 13.59
C LEU A 40 9.34 -19.79 13.57
N PHE A 41 8.40 -20.30 12.77
CA PHE A 41 8.22 -21.74 12.60
C PHE A 41 9.46 -22.42 12.00
N PHE A 42 10.13 -21.75 11.07
CA PHE A 42 11.41 -22.22 10.52
C PHE A 42 12.51 -22.28 11.60
N GLY A 43 12.63 -21.25 12.44
CA GLY A 43 13.58 -21.24 13.56
C GLY A 43 13.33 -22.37 14.57
N ILE A 44 12.07 -22.61 14.93
CA ILE A 44 11.68 -23.73 15.81
C ILE A 44 12.03 -25.09 15.17
N SER A 45 11.77 -25.24 13.87
CA SER A 45 12.03 -26.48 13.13
C SER A 45 13.52 -26.82 13.01
N ILE A 46 14.39 -25.80 12.98
CA ILE A 46 15.84 -25.96 12.87
C ILE A 46 16.51 -26.12 14.24
N SER A 47 15.90 -25.65 15.33
CA SER A 47 16.42 -25.77 16.70
C SER A 47 16.93 -27.18 17.08
N PRO A 48 16.17 -28.28 16.88
CA PRO A 48 16.66 -29.63 17.17
C PRO A 48 17.79 -30.10 16.24
N LEU A 49 17.86 -29.55 15.02
CA LEU A 49 18.91 -29.87 14.04
C LEU A 49 20.26 -29.22 14.39
N ILE A 50 20.21 -28.05 15.03
CA ILE A 50 21.39 -27.37 15.56
C ILE A 50 21.91 -28.09 16.80
N GLN A 51 21.02 -28.50 17.72
CA GLN A 51 21.41 -29.22 18.95
C GLN A 51 22.07 -30.57 18.67
N THR A 52 21.70 -31.23 17.58
CA THR A 52 22.27 -32.52 17.15
C THR A 52 23.59 -32.38 16.38
N GLY A 53 24.10 -31.16 16.17
CA GLY A 53 25.36 -30.91 15.46
C GLY A 53 25.30 -31.15 13.94
N ALA A 54 24.12 -31.49 13.41
CA ALA A 54 23.87 -31.76 11.99
C ALA A 54 23.55 -30.49 11.18
N SER A 55 23.95 -29.31 11.67
CA SER A 55 23.58 -27.97 11.16
C SER A 55 24.21 -27.59 9.80
N SER A 56 24.59 -28.57 8.99
CA SER A 56 25.02 -28.33 7.62
C SER A 56 23.85 -27.90 6.75
N PHE A 57 24.09 -26.93 5.85
CA PHE A 57 23.11 -26.50 4.84
C PHE A 57 22.55 -27.68 4.03
N SER A 58 23.37 -28.71 3.79
CA SER A 58 22.97 -29.97 3.15
C SER A 58 21.84 -30.68 3.91
N THR A 59 21.85 -30.68 5.23
CA THR A 59 20.82 -31.32 6.05
C THR A 59 19.47 -30.61 5.94
N LEU A 60 19.49 -29.27 5.78
CA LEU A 60 18.28 -28.47 5.52
C LEU A 60 17.67 -28.75 4.15
N LEU A 61 18.49 -29.16 3.17
CA LEU A 61 18.03 -29.55 1.83
C LEU A 61 17.51 -30.99 1.77
N ILE A 62 18.01 -31.86 2.65
CA ILE A 62 17.63 -33.28 2.70
C ILE A 62 16.32 -33.47 3.51
N THR A 63 16.09 -32.62 4.52
CA THR A 63 14.91 -32.72 5.37
C THR A 63 13.72 -31.98 4.74
N PRO A 64 12.57 -32.67 4.51
CA PRO A 64 11.49 -32.13 3.69
C PRO A 64 10.78 -30.93 4.34
N VAL A 65 10.70 -30.88 5.67
CA VAL A 65 10.01 -29.82 6.42
C VAL A 65 10.73 -28.46 6.30
N PRO A 66 12.02 -28.31 6.67
CA PRO A 66 12.73 -27.04 6.52
C PRO A 66 12.93 -26.66 5.04
N LEU A 67 13.10 -27.62 4.12
CA LEU A 67 13.12 -27.34 2.68
C LEU A 67 11.83 -26.66 2.22
N MET A 68 10.66 -27.22 2.58
CA MET A 68 9.36 -26.61 2.21
C MET A 68 9.18 -25.22 2.83
N LEU A 69 9.58 -25.04 4.10
CA LEU A 69 9.52 -23.73 4.76
C LEU A 69 10.46 -22.70 4.10
N LEU A 70 11.66 -23.11 3.67
CA LEU A 70 12.60 -22.27 2.95
C LEU A 70 12.04 -21.82 1.60
N VAL A 71 11.49 -22.75 0.82
CA VAL A 71 10.83 -22.42 -0.47
C VAL A 71 9.65 -21.49 -0.24
N CYS A 72 8.84 -21.74 0.79
CA CYS A 72 7.71 -20.88 1.16
C CYS A 72 8.18 -19.45 1.51
N LEU A 73 9.28 -19.32 2.27
CA LEU A 73 9.90 -18.04 2.60
C LEU A 73 10.34 -17.28 1.35
N ILE A 74 11.03 -17.94 0.42
CA ILE A 74 11.48 -17.31 -0.84
C ILE A 74 10.27 -16.80 -1.65
N VAL A 75 9.21 -17.61 -1.75
CA VAL A 75 7.97 -17.22 -2.45
C VAL A 75 7.31 -16.02 -1.75
N LEU A 76 7.18 -16.04 -0.42
CA LEU A 76 6.58 -14.95 0.34
C LEU A 76 7.37 -13.64 0.20
N ILE A 77 8.70 -13.70 0.26
CA ILE A 77 9.59 -12.54 0.05
C ILE A 77 9.43 -12.01 -1.37
N GLY A 78 9.42 -12.88 -2.38
CA GLY A 78 9.20 -12.48 -3.78
C GLY A 78 7.86 -11.78 -3.98
N GLN A 79 6.79 -12.32 -3.38
CA GLN A 79 5.46 -11.71 -3.42
C GLN A 79 5.43 -10.35 -2.70
N MET A 80 6.13 -10.22 -1.57
CA MET A 80 6.23 -8.96 -0.84
C MET A 80 6.95 -7.88 -1.66
N LEU A 81 8.07 -8.21 -2.32
CA LEU A 81 8.79 -7.28 -3.19
C LEU A 81 7.95 -6.85 -4.40
N ASN A 82 7.22 -7.79 -5.01
CA ASN A 82 6.31 -7.49 -6.12
C ASN A 82 5.13 -6.62 -5.67
N CYS A 83 4.57 -6.87 -4.49
CA CYS A 83 3.55 -6.02 -3.88
C CYS A 83 4.08 -4.62 -3.61
N LYS A 84 5.30 -4.49 -3.06
CA LYS A 84 5.93 -3.19 -2.80
C LYS A 84 6.06 -2.38 -4.08
N LYS A 85 6.64 -2.95 -5.14
CA LYS A 85 6.76 -2.28 -6.45
C LYS A 85 5.40 -1.82 -7.00
N LYS A 86 4.36 -2.63 -6.84
CA LYS A 86 2.99 -2.28 -7.28
C LYS A 86 2.38 -1.17 -6.42
N THR A 87 2.66 -1.16 -5.12
CA THR A 87 2.21 -0.10 -4.22
C THR A 87 2.90 1.22 -4.56
N ASP A 88 4.23 1.23 -4.67
CA ASP A 88 5.02 2.44 -4.99
C ASP A 88 4.55 3.06 -6.32
N LYS A 89 4.25 2.22 -7.33
CA LYS A 89 3.69 2.70 -8.60
C LYS A 89 2.32 3.37 -8.42
N LYS A 90 1.43 2.75 -7.64
CA LYS A 90 0.07 3.29 -7.39
C LYS A 90 0.09 4.54 -6.51
N GLU A 91 1.06 4.63 -5.61
CA GLU A 91 1.31 5.81 -4.80
C GLU A 91 1.75 6.97 -5.68
N SER A 92 2.71 6.75 -6.58
CA SER A 92 3.10 7.76 -7.57
C SER A 92 1.94 8.19 -8.45
N GLU A 93 1.13 7.25 -8.97
CA GLU A 93 -0.06 7.58 -9.78
C GLU A 93 -1.13 8.35 -8.99
N PHE A 94 -1.26 8.09 -7.68
CA PHE A 94 -2.15 8.84 -6.79
C PHE A 94 -1.64 10.25 -6.55
N GLU A 95 -0.35 10.41 -6.22
CA GLU A 95 0.25 11.72 -5.97
C GLU A 95 0.26 12.61 -7.22
N THR A 96 0.54 12.05 -8.40
CA THR A 96 0.43 12.80 -9.66
C THR A 96 -1.01 13.28 -9.90
N LEU A 97 -2.02 12.42 -9.69
CA LEU A 97 -3.42 12.82 -9.86
C LEU A 97 -3.82 13.89 -8.84
N ARG A 98 -3.36 13.75 -7.59
CA ARG A 98 -3.59 14.73 -6.53
C ARG A 98 -2.99 16.08 -6.89
N GLN A 99 -1.75 16.11 -7.38
CA GLN A 99 -1.09 17.34 -7.84
C GLN A 99 -1.83 17.97 -9.02
N GLU A 100 -2.26 17.17 -10.00
CA GLU A 100 -3.08 17.67 -11.12
C GLU A 100 -4.41 18.25 -10.64
N CYS A 101 -5.04 17.65 -9.63
CA CYS A 101 -6.26 18.18 -9.02
C CYS A 101 -6.02 19.49 -8.28
N ILE A 102 -4.86 19.69 -7.65
CA ILE A 102 -4.47 20.96 -7.01
C ILE A 102 -4.23 22.03 -8.08
N ASP A 103 -3.47 21.72 -9.13
CA ASP A 103 -3.12 22.66 -10.18
C ASP A 103 -4.37 23.11 -10.97
N ARG A 104 -5.32 22.21 -11.19
CA ARG A 104 -6.60 22.50 -11.85
C ARG A 104 -7.71 22.90 -10.87
N LEU A 105 -7.44 23.00 -9.57
CA LEU A 105 -8.48 23.25 -8.56
C LEU A 105 -9.22 24.56 -8.85
N ASP A 106 -8.50 25.60 -9.26
CA ASP A 106 -9.07 26.89 -9.63
C ASP A 106 -9.87 26.86 -10.93
N GLU A 107 -9.59 25.92 -11.85
CA GLU A 107 -10.35 25.71 -13.10
C GLU A 107 -11.60 24.83 -12.87
N ILE A 108 -11.48 23.86 -11.96
CA ILE A 108 -12.51 22.89 -11.62
C ILE A 108 -13.55 23.50 -10.67
N MET A 109 -13.12 24.36 -9.73
CA MET A 109 -14.03 25.05 -8.84
C MET A 109 -14.75 26.19 -9.57
N PRO A 110 -16.08 26.28 -9.48
CA PRO A 110 -16.82 27.36 -10.11
C PRO A 110 -16.37 28.73 -9.61
N ASP A 111 -16.17 29.69 -10.52
CA ASP A 111 -15.77 31.08 -10.20
C ASP A 111 -16.74 31.81 -9.26
N HIS A 112 -17.98 31.32 -9.13
CA HIS A 112 -19.01 31.88 -8.27
C HIS A 112 -18.99 31.35 -6.83
N LEU A 113 -18.15 30.36 -6.50
CA LEU A 113 -18.02 29.89 -5.13
C LEU A 113 -17.28 30.91 -4.27
N SER A 114 -17.82 31.18 -3.09
CA SER A 114 -17.12 31.95 -2.05
C SER A 114 -15.84 31.21 -1.63
N HIS A 115 -14.79 31.96 -1.27
CA HIS A 115 -13.59 31.40 -0.63
C HIS A 115 -13.93 30.44 0.52
N ARG A 116 -15.01 30.72 1.26
CA ARG A 116 -15.47 29.90 2.38
C ARG A 116 -16.03 28.55 1.95
N GLU A 117 -16.66 28.47 0.78
CA GLU A 117 -17.17 27.22 0.21
C GLU A 117 -16.01 26.38 -0.38
N LYS A 118 -15.00 27.05 -0.96
CA LYS A 118 -13.75 26.40 -1.38
C LYS A 118 -13.00 25.79 -0.19
N GLU A 119 -12.88 26.52 0.91
CA GLU A 119 -12.28 26.03 2.15
C GLU A 119 -13.08 24.87 2.78
N ALA A 120 -14.42 24.93 2.73
CA ALA A 120 -15.26 23.86 3.24
C ALA A 120 -15.04 22.54 2.47
N TYR A 121 -14.93 22.61 1.14
CA TYR A 121 -14.62 21.45 0.30
C TYR A 121 -13.22 20.87 0.58
N LEU A 122 -12.21 21.73 0.70
CA LEU A 122 -10.84 21.32 1.04
C LEU A 122 -10.78 20.62 2.40
N ASN A 123 -11.47 21.19 3.40
CA ASN A 123 -11.55 20.63 4.74
C ASN A 123 -12.34 19.31 4.75
N GLU A 124 -13.39 19.18 3.95
CA GLU A 124 -14.12 17.91 3.80
C GLU A 124 -13.22 16.81 3.21
N MET A 125 -12.39 17.15 2.21
CA MET A 125 -11.43 16.22 1.63
C MET A 125 -10.34 15.78 2.60
N GLU A 126 -9.87 16.70 3.44
CA GLU A 126 -8.90 16.39 4.50
C GLU A 126 -9.54 15.57 5.63
N GLN A 127 -10.72 15.94 6.11
CA GLN A 127 -11.35 15.27 7.25
C GLN A 127 -11.94 13.90 6.89
N GLN A 128 -12.68 13.79 5.80
CA GLN A 128 -13.37 12.54 5.46
C GLN A 128 -12.44 11.54 4.76
N PHE A 129 -11.53 12.03 3.92
CA PHE A 129 -10.71 11.17 3.08
C PHE A 129 -9.22 11.25 3.43
N SER A 130 -8.80 12.13 4.35
CA SER A 130 -7.38 12.37 4.68
C SER A 130 -6.54 12.69 3.44
N ILE A 131 -7.13 13.36 2.46
CA ILE A 131 -6.47 13.84 1.24
C ILE A 131 -6.26 15.34 1.41
N ASN A 132 -5.01 15.75 1.60
CA ASN A 132 -4.68 17.15 1.73
C ASN A 132 -4.59 17.79 0.32
N LEU A 133 -5.46 18.73 -0.02
CA LEU A 133 -5.43 19.45 -1.29
C LEU A 133 -4.91 20.89 -1.14
N TYR A 134 -4.40 21.28 0.04
CA TYR A 134 -3.92 22.64 0.32
C TYR A 134 -2.57 22.93 -0.32
N PHE A 135 -1.66 21.95 -0.35
CA PHE A 135 -0.28 22.16 -0.78
C PHE A 135 0.25 20.97 -1.58
N ARG A 136 1.10 21.28 -2.57
CA ARG A 136 1.98 20.31 -3.23
C ARG A 136 3.02 19.84 -2.21
N SER A 137 3.08 18.53 -1.97
CA SER A 137 4.16 17.88 -1.21
C SER A 137 5.40 17.67 -2.06
#